data_AF-A0A7S2UZL7-F1
#
_entry.id   AF-A0A7S2UZL7-F1
#
_cell.length_a   1.000
_cell.length_b   1.000
_cell.length_c   1.000
_cell.angle_alpha   90.00
_cell.angle_beta   90.00
_cell.angle_gamma   90.00
#
_symmetry.space_group_name_H-M   'P 1'
#
loop_
_entity.id
_entity.type
_entity.pdbx_description
1 polymer ?
#
loop_
_entity_poly.entity_id
_entity_poly.type
_entity_poly.pdbx_seq_one_letter_code
_entity_poly.pdbx_strand_id
1 'polypeptide(L)'
;MNRLKPHEELKDNRMLNVLTSFRGSLFHKYNVDSEIPCKSDQLAFMSHRWLAPNEPHPDDPIGEDKNSKLEQIKAFLQEKPEVEFVWMDYISIPQSRVNSVDQGRAIASLPYYVNCCGSFVILTGDEGESRYEVYRGRGWCRLERLCAICPAKGHGLFGFNPFDVCTKVYKSNKTQNNLEEICVEQLAED
;
A
#
# COMPACT_ATOMS: atom_id res chain seq x y z
N MET A 1 -3.89 1.95 -19.26
CA MET A 1 -4.76 2.56 -18.22
C MET A 1 -4.30 3.99 -18.03
N ASN A 2 -5.18 4.98 -18.25
CA ASN A 2 -4.82 6.41 -18.28
C ASN A 2 -5.07 7.13 -16.95
N ARG A 3 -5.62 6.43 -15.94
CA ARG A 3 -5.89 6.95 -14.59
C ARG A 3 -6.19 5.77 -13.65
N LEU A 4 -5.90 5.92 -12.35
CA LEU A 4 -6.34 4.97 -11.34
C LEU A 4 -7.87 4.89 -11.30
N LYS A 5 -8.40 3.67 -11.26
CA LYS A 5 -9.85 3.44 -11.14
C LYS A 5 -10.23 3.29 -9.67
N PRO A 6 -11.40 3.81 -9.25
CA PRO A 6 -11.84 3.66 -7.88
C PRO A 6 -12.17 2.19 -7.56
N HIS A 7 -12.20 1.86 -6.28
CA HIS A 7 -12.53 0.53 -5.78
C HIS A 7 -13.75 -0.10 -6.46
N GLU A 8 -14.86 0.63 -6.59
CA GLU A 8 -16.09 0.10 -7.16
C GLU A 8 -15.92 -0.37 -8.61
N GLU A 9 -15.21 0.41 -9.43
CA GLU A 9 -14.95 0.03 -10.82
C GLU A 9 -14.02 -1.19 -10.91
N LEU A 10 -13.02 -1.28 -10.04
CA LEU A 10 -12.13 -2.45 -9.99
C LEU A 10 -12.84 -3.70 -9.48
N LYS A 11 -13.78 -3.54 -8.54
CA LYS A 11 -14.64 -4.61 -8.04
C LYS A 11 -15.53 -5.16 -9.16
N ASP A 12 -16.20 -4.28 -9.90
CA ASP A 12 -17.09 -4.65 -11.00
C ASP A 12 -16.31 -5.37 -12.13
N ASN A 13 -15.06 -4.96 -12.36
CA ASN A 13 -14.15 -5.60 -13.32
C ASN A 13 -13.45 -6.85 -12.78
N ARG A 14 -13.76 -7.32 -11.56
CA ARG A 14 -13.13 -8.49 -10.91
C ARG A 14 -11.62 -8.39 -10.78
N MET A 15 -11.11 -7.18 -10.58
CA MET A 15 -9.68 -6.89 -10.40
C MET A 15 -9.26 -6.87 -8.92
N LEU A 16 -10.20 -7.03 -7.99
CA LEU A 16 -9.93 -7.04 -6.55
C LEU A 16 -9.88 -8.46 -6.00
N ASN A 17 -8.87 -8.72 -5.16
CA ASN A 17 -8.72 -9.95 -4.40
C ASN A 17 -8.78 -9.65 -2.90
N VAL A 18 -9.43 -10.53 -2.15
CA VAL A 18 -9.38 -10.49 -0.68
C VAL A 18 -8.32 -11.49 -0.25
N LEU A 19 -7.23 -10.98 0.32
CA LEU A 19 -6.15 -11.82 0.81
C LEU A 19 -6.46 -12.23 2.25
N THR A 20 -6.86 -13.50 2.44
CA THR A 20 -7.23 -14.05 3.74
C THR A 20 -6.08 -14.79 4.43
N SER A 21 -4.95 -15.01 3.74
CA SER A 21 -3.84 -15.86 4.21
C SER A 21 -2.52 -15.48 3.54
N PHE A 22 -1.44 -15.30 4.33
CA PHE A 22 -0.07 -15.10 3.83
C PHE A 22 0.81 -16.28 4.25
N ARG A 23 1.57 -16.84 3.31
CA ARG A 23 2.56 -17.88 3.62
C ARG A 23 3.95 -17.26 3.79
N GLY A 24 4.39 -17.16 5.04
CA GLY A 24 5.82 -17.07 5.34
C GLY A 24 6.54 -18.33 4.83
N SER A 25 7.83 -18.21 4.53
CA SER A 25 8.65 -19.20 3.79
C SER A 25 8.77 -20.61 4.40
N LEU A 26 8.03 -20.96 5.46
CA LEU A 26 8.11 -22.24 6.16
C LEU A 26 6.88 -23.17 6.08
N PHE A 27 5.72 -22.77 5.54
CA PHE A 27 4.51 -23.60 5.63
C PHE A 27 4.10 -24.25 4.31
N HIS A 28 4.54 -25.50 4.13
CA HIS A 28 4.29 -26.35 2.95
C HIS A 28 3.19 -27.43 3.12
N LYS A 29 2.30 -27.39 4.14
CA LYS A 29 1.59 -28.64 4.52
C LYS A 29 0.06 -28.70 4.63
N TYR A 30 -0.74 -27.64 4.45
CA TYR A 30 -2.20 -27.83 4.49
C TYR A 30 -2.94 -27.09 3.38
N ASN A 31 -3.64 -27.87 2.55
CA ASN A 31 -4.59 -27.44 1.52
C ASN A 31 -5.90 -27.05 2.18
N VAL A 32 -6.33 -25.80 1.95
CA VAL A 32 -7.71 -25.37 2.12
C VAL A 32 -8.07 -24.63 0.83
N ASP A 33 -9.02 -25.18 0.08
CA ASP A 33 -9.27 -24.90 -1.35
C ASP A 33 -10.00 -23.57 -1.65
N SER A 34 -9.75 -22.50 -0.88
CA SER A 34 -10.32 -21.18 -1.21
C SER A 34 -9.50 -19.96 -0.78
N GLU A 35 -8.22 -20.11 -0.45
CA GLU A 35 -7.37 -18.98 -0.06
C GLU A 35 -6.33 -18.74 -1.14
N ILE A 36 -6.29 -17.55 -1.74
CA ILE A 36 -5.14 -17.14 -2.56
C ILE A 36 -4.00 -16.89 -1.58
N PRO A 37 -3.00 -17.78 -1.47
CA PRO A 37 -1.89 -17.57 -0.56
C PRO A 37 -0.95 -16.57 -1.24
N CYS A 38 -0.86 -15.36 -0.71
CA CYS A 38 0.08 -14.36 -1.19
C CYS A 38 1.39 -14.50 -0.38
N LYS A 39 2.54 -14.47 -1.06
CA LYS A 39 3.83 -14.26 -0.38
C LYS A 39 3.96 -12.79 -0.02
N SER A 40 4.66 -12.47 1.07
CA SER A 40 4.89 -11.06 1.46
C SER A 40 5.45 -10.23 0.29
N ASP A 41 6.46 -10.75 -0.41
CA ASP A 41 7.12 -10.05 -1.54
C ASP A 41 6.21 -9.84 -2.76
N GLN A 42 5.07 -10.53 -2.84
CA GLN A 42 4.08 -10.34 -3.90
C GLN A 42 3.08 -9.21 -3.59
N LEU A 43 3.04 -8.71 -2.35
CA LEU A 43 2.18 -7.60 -1.95
C LEU A 43 3.01 -6.34 -1.69
N ALA A 44 2.68 -5.26 -2.40
CA ALA A 44 3.14 -3.93 -2.10
C ALA A 44 2.02 -3.05 -1.52
N PHE A 45 2.33 -2.34 -0.44
CA PHE A 45 1.45 -1.34 0.15
C PHE A 45 1.85 0.05 -0.33
N MET A 46 0.95 0.76 -1.00
CA MET A 46 1.18 2.10 -1.53
C MET A 46 0.57 3.14 -0.59
N SER A 47 1.41 3.76 0.23
CA SER A 47 1.00 4.90 1.05
C SER A 47 1.14 6.20 0.27
N HIS A 48 0.16 7.08 0.38
CA HIS A 48 0.19 8.36 -0.31
C HIS A 48 -0.58 9.44 0.44
N ARG A 49 -0.36 10.69 0.03
CA ARG A 49 -1.18 11.82 0.47
C ARG A 49 -2.37 12.03 -0.46
N TRP A 50 -3.56 12.22 0.11
CA TRP A 50 -4.72 12.77 -0.60
C TRP A 50 -4.52 14.25 -0.91
N LEU A 51 -4.70 14.62 -2.18
CA LEU A 51 -4.46 16.00 -2.65
C LEU A 51 -5.55 16.96 -2.20
N ALA A 52 -6.82 16.54 -2.26
CA ALA A 52 -7.96 17.33 -1.84
C ALA A 52 -8.96 16.46 -1.07
N PRO A 53 -9.54 16.95 0.04
CA PRO A 53 -10.57 16.21 0.79
C PRO A 53 -11.91 16.13 0.05
N ASN A 54 -12.16 17.01 -0.91
CA ASN A 54 -13.45 17.16 -1.59
C ASN A 54 -13.44 16.71 -3.06
N GLU A 55 -12.28 16.35 -3.61
CA GLU A 55 -12.16 15.75 -4.93
C GLU A 55 -11.59 14.34 -4.77
N PRO A 56 -12.41 13.28 -4.95
CA PRO A 56 -12.01 11.91 -4.64
C PRO A 56 -11.12 11.36 -5.76
N HIS A 57 -9.88 11.84 -5.82
CA HIS A 57 -8.84 11.21 -6.60
C HIS A 57 -7.48 11.35 -5.93
N PRO A 58 -6.69 10.26 -5.82
CA PRO A 58 -5.39 10.31 -5.18
C PRO A 58 -4.36 11.04 -6.04
N ASP A 59 -4.54 10.99 -7.36
CA ASP A 59 -3.64 11.56 -8.36
C ASP A 59 -3.96 13.02 -8.68
N ASP A 60 -3.09 13.66 -9.46
CA ASP A 60 -3.14 15.08 -9.81
C ASP A 60 -4.54 15.57 -10.26
N PRO A 61 -4.89 16.84 -10.02
CA PRO A 61 -6.19 17.40 -10.37
C PRO A 61 -6.57 17.15 -11.85
N ILE A 62 -7.88 17.07 -12.09
CA ILE A 62 -8.42 16.85 -13.43
C ILE A 62 -7.97 17.99 -14.36
N GLY A 63 -7.33 17.64 -15.48
CA GLY A 63 -6.80 18.60 -16.46
C GLY A 63 -5.29 18.81 -16.39
N GLU A 64 -4.59 18.28 -15.37
CA GLU A 64 -3.13 18.25 -15.34
C GLU A 64 -2.53 16.99 -15.98
N ASP A 65 -3.31 15.91 -16.20
CA ASP A 65 -3.00 14.63 -16.88
C ASP A 65 -1.63 13.98 -16.59
N LYS A 66 -0.94 14.44 -15.55
CA LYS A 66 0.40 13.97 -15.17
C LYS A 66 0.40 12.57 -14.58
N ASN A 67 -0.74 12.14 -14.03
CA ASN A 67 -0.93 10.83 -13.40
C ASN A 67 0.25 10.43 -12.49
N SER A 68 0.77 11.38 -11.70
CA SER A 68 2.03 11.21 -10.97
C SER A 68 2.07 9.94 -10.12
N LYS A 69 0.97 9.58 -9.45
CA LYS A 69 0.93 8.37 -8.62
C LYS A 69 0.80 7.09 -9.44
N LEU A 70 -0.03 7.10 -10.48
CA LEU A 70 -0.14 5.94 -11.36
C LEU A 70 1.20 5.63 -12.06
N GLU A 71 1.91 6.64 -12.54
CA GLU A 71 3.21 6.45 -13.17
C GLU A 71 4.27 5.96 -12.18
N GLN A 72 4.26 6.44 -10.93
CA GLN A 72 5.13 5.90 -9.87
C GLN A 72 4.82 4.43 -9.56
N ILE A 73 3.55 4.05 -9.47
CA ILE A 73 3.14 2.65 -9.28
C ILE A 73 3.63 1.79 -10.46
N LYS A 74 3.46 2.24 -11.70
CA LYS A 74 3.95 1.52 -12.89
C LYS A 74 5.47 1.35 -12.87
N ALA A 75 6.21 2.41 -12.57
CA ALA A 75 7.67 2.35 -12.47
C ALA A 75 8.11 1.36 -11.39
N PHE A 76 7.47 1.40 -10.21
CA PHE A 76 7.73 0.45 -9.14
C PHE A 76 7.47 -1.00 -9.57
N LEU A 77 6.34 -1.27 -10.22
CA LEU A 77 6.00 -2.62 -10.70
C LEU A 77 6.91 -3.10 -11.83
N GLN A 78 7.50 -2.20 -12.61
CA GLN A 78 8.52 -2.55 -13.61
C GLN A 78 9.86 -2.95 -12.95
N GLU A 79 10.25 -2.27 -11.88
CA GLU A 79 11.46 -2.60 -11.11
C GLU A 79 11.28 -3.82 -10.20
N LYS A 80 10.05 -4.12 -9.79
CA LYS A 80 9.67 -5.20 -8.86
C LYS A 80 8.66 -6.16 -9.50
N PRO A 81 9.08 -6.95 -10.52
CA PRO A 81 8.18 -7.86 -11.23
C PRO A 81 7.61 -8.99 -10.35
N GLU A 82 8.20 -9.24 -9.17
CA GLU A 82 7.68 -10.16 -8.17
C GLU A 82 6.39 -9.68 -7.50
N VAL A 83 6.09 -8.38 -7.55
CA VAL A 83 4.89 -7.79 -6.95
C VAL A 83 3.69 -8.06 -7.86
N GLU A 84 2.74 -8.85 -7.36
CA GLU A 84 1.51 -9.22 -8.07
C GLU A 84 0.30 -8.43 -7.57
N PHE A 85 0.34 -7.95 -6.33
CA PHE A 85 -0.77 -7.28 -5.66
C PHE A 85 -0.35 -5.91 -5.15
N VAL A 86 -1.23 -4.93 -5.36
CA VAL A 86 -1.08 -3.57 -4.85
C VAL A 86 -2.24 -3.29 -3.90
N TRP A 87 -1.90 -2.89 -2.68
CA TRP A 87 -2.88 -2.31 -1.77
C TRP A 87 -2.69 -0.79 -1.74
N MET A 88 -3.76 -0.04 -1.99
CA MET A 88 -3.78 1.42 -1.91
C MET A 88 -5.19 1.83 -1.49
N ASP A 89 -5.32 2.73 -0.53
CA ASP A 89 -6.63 3.09 0.04
C ASP A 89 -7.68 3.44 -1.02
N TYR A 90 -7.35 4.20 -2.07
CA TYR A 90 -8.27 4.59 -3.13
C TYR A 90 -8.85 3.41 -3.94
N ILE A 91 -8.05 2.37 -4.17
CA ILE A 91 -8.44 1.21 -4.98
C ILE A 91 -8.94 0.04 -4.12
N SER A 92 -8.48 -0.03 -2.87
CA SER A 92 -8.74 -1.15 -1.96
C SER A 92 -9.89 -0.86 -0.98
N ILE A 93 -10.24 0.40 -0.75
CA ILE A 93 -11.33 0.82 0.14
C ILE A 93 -12.50 1.36 -0.69
N PRO A 94 -13.75 0.92 -0.43
CA PRO A 94 -14.92 1.54 -1.04
C PRO A 94 -14.93 3.06 -0.89
N GLN A 95 -15.17 3.79 -1.98
CA GLN A 95 -15.18 5.25 -2.00
C GLN A 95 -16.61 5.81 -1.81
N SER A 96 -17.63 5.00 -2.14
CA SER A 96 -19.04 5.39 -2.00
C SER A 96 -19.52 5.34 -0.54
N ARG A 97 -20.20 6.41 -0.10
CA ARG A 97 -20.84 6.48 1.24
C ARG A 97 -21.94 5.43 1.43
N VAL A 98 -22.55 4.93 0.35
CA VAL A 98 -23.56 3.87 0.41
C VAL A 98 -22.96 2.58 0.96
N ASN A 99 -21.66 2.37 0.76
CA ASN A 99 -20.91 1.20 1.22
C ASN A 99 -20.18 1.46 2.56
N SER A 100 -20.68 2.35 3.42
CA SER A 100 -19.99 2.80 4.65
C SER A 100 -19.58 1.66 5.61
N VAL A 101 -20.38 0.59 5.70
CA VAL A 101 -20.03 -0.58 6.53
C VAL A 101 -18.80 -1.31 5.97
N ASP A 102 -18.78 -1.57 4.65
CA ASP A 102 -17.66 -2.22 4.00
C ASP A 102 -16.43 -1.31 3.93
N GLN A 103 -16.64 0.00 3.78
CA GLN A 103 -15.61 1.02 3.91
C GLN A 103 -14.95 0.96 5.28
N GLY A 104 -15.75 0.93 6.35
CA GLY A 104 -15.23 0.82 7.72
C GLY A 104 -14.44 -0.46 7.95
N ARG A 105 -14.90 -1.60 7.40
CA ARG A 105 -14.17 -2.88 7.44
C ARG A 105 -12.86 -2.83 6.67
N ALA A 106 -12.86 -2.26 5.46
CA ALA A 106 -11.65 -2.13 4.65
C ALA A 106 -10.63 -1.21 5.32
N ILE A 107 -11.07 -0.09 5.89
CA ILE A 107 -10.24 0.79 6.73
C ILE A 107 -9.64 0.01 7.91
N ALA A 108 -10.46 -0.75 8.65
CA ALA A 108 -9.99 -1.53 9.79
C ALA A 108 -8.97 -2.64 9.39
N SER A 109 -8.98 -3.07 8.13
CA SER A 109 -8.04 -4.05 7.60
C SER A 109 -6.68 -3.48 7.20
N LEU A 110 -6.52 -2.15 7.13
CA LEU A 110 -5.28 -1.50 6.71
C LEU A 110 -4.05 -2.00 7.49
N PRO A 111 -4.06 -2.08 8.85
CA PRO A 111 -2.89 -2.55 9.59
C PRO A 111 -2.48 -3.96 9.21
N TYR A 112 -3.44 -4.83 8.86
CA TYR A 112 -3.16 -6.19 8.42
C TYR A 112 -2.38 -6.19 7.10
N TYR A 113 -2.87 -5.47 6.07
CA TYR A 113 -2.20 -5.40 4.77
C TYR A 113 -0.83 -4.71 4.83
N VAL A 114 -0.66 -3.70 5.69
CA VAL A 114 0.65 -3.09 5.95
C VAL A 114 1.64 -4.11 6.53
N ASN A 115 1.21 -4.91 7.51
CA ASN A 115 2.07 -5.91 8.14
C ASN A 115 2.38 -7.11 7.23
N CYS A 116 1.54 -7.39 6.24
CA CYS A 116 1.74 -8.51 5.33
C CYS A 116 2.52 -8.14 4.07
N CYS A 117 2.72 -6.86 3.77
CA CYS A 117 3.41 -6.44 2.56
C CYS A 117 4.93 -6.62 2.67
N GLY A 118 5.56 -7.10 1.60
CA GLY A 118 7.01 -7.17 1.48
C GLY A 118 7.63 -5.85 1.04
N SER A 119 6.81 -4.89 0.59
CA SER A 119 7.25 -3.54 0.21
C SER A 119 6.24 -2.50 0.66
N PHE A 120 6.69 -1.52 1.45
CA PHE A 120 5.92 -0.33 1.80
C PHE A 120 6.45 0.85 0.99
N VAL A 121 5.63 1.35 0.08
CA VAL A 121 6.04 2.36 -0.90
C VAL A 121 5.34 3.67 -0.59
N ILE A 122 6.13 4.73 -0.42
CA ILE A 122 5.66 6.09 -0.20
C ILE A 122 5.62 6.80 -1.55
N LEU A 123 4.41 7.12 -1.99
CA LEU A 123 4.14 7.85 -3.22
C LEU A 123 4.13 9.36 -2.92
N THR A 124 5.28 9.99 -3.08
CA THR A 124 5.44 11.44 -3.00
C THR A 124 5.60 12.04 -4.39
N GLY A 125 4.85 13.09 -4.74
CA GLY A 125 5.04 13.79 -6.01
C GLY A 125 6.40 14.51 -6.08
N ASP A 126 6.80 14.92 -7.29
CA ASP A 126 8.16 15.36 -7.69
C ASP A 126 8.71 16.69 -7.13
N GLU A 127 8.35 17.13 -5.93
CA GLU A 127 8.91 18.38 -5.40
C GLU A 127 9.45 18.21 -3.97
N GLY A 128 10.69 17.72 -3.90
CA GLY A 128 11.62 17.94 -2.79
C GLY A 128 11.24 17.42 -1.41
N GLU A 129 12.10 17.71 -0.44
CA GLU A 129 11.88 17.46 1.00
C GLU A 129 10.52 18.00 1.47
N SER A 130 10.05 19.12 0.89
CA SER A 130 8.80 19.76 1.28
C SER A 130 7.56 18.87 1.11
N ARG A 131 7.46 18.05 0.04
CA ARG A 131 6.32 17.15 -0.14
C ARG A 131 6.38 15.92 0.74
N TYR A 132 7.58 15.40 1.03
CA TYR A 132 7.76 14.32 1.99
C TYR A 132 7.43 14.79 3.41
N GLU A 133 7.86 15.99 3.80
CA GLU A 133 7.53 16.57 5.10
C GLU A 133 6.01 16.80 5.25
N VAL A 134 5.34 17.26 4.19
CA VAL A 134 3.88 17.37 4.18
C VAL A 134 3.22 15.99 4.30
N TYR A 135 3.74 14.95 3.64
CA TYR A 135 3.27 13.57 3.81
C TYR A 135 3.46 13.09 5.26
N ARG A 136 4.66 13.27 5.84
CA ARG A 136 5.00 12.91 7.22
C ARG A 136 4.14 13.66 8.24
N GLY A 137 3.69 14.86 7.94
CA GLY A 137 2.80 15.65 8.80
C GLY A 137 1.35 15.17 8.85
N ARG A 138 0.92 14.26 7.96
CA ARG A 138 -0.49 13.85 7.86
C ARG A 138 -0.79 12.68 8.79
N GLY A 139 -1.82 12.84 9.63
CA GLY A 139 -2.20 11.81 10.61
C GLY A 139 -2.45 10.43 10.01
N TRP A 140 -3.09 10.35 8.84
CA TRP A 140 -3.33 9.07 8.16
C TRP A 140 -2.04 8.41 7.69
N CYS A 141 -1.14 9.16 7.05
CA CYS A 141 0.15 8.68 6.60
C CYS A 141 1.04 8.27 7.80
N ARG A 142 0.95 8.97 8.94
CA ARG A 142 1.62 8.57 10.19
C ARG A 142 1.09 7.24 10.72
N LEU A 143 -0.21 7.01 10.68
CA LEU A 143 -0.81 5.73 11.06
C LEU A 143 -0.28 4.59 10.17
N GLU A 144 -0.24 4.79 8.86
CA GLU A 144 0.29 3.80 7.91
C GLU A 144 1.77 3.50 8.18
N ARG A 145 2.62 4.52 8.38
CA ARG A 145 4.03 4.35 8.77
C ARG A 145 4.16 3.60 10.11
N LEU A 146 3.34 3.97 11.09
CA LEU A 146 3.33 3.31 12.40
C LEU A 146 2.97 1.83 12.25
N CYS A 147 1.98 1.49 11.41
CA CYS A 147 1.65 0.11 11.11
C CYS A 147 2.79 -0.63 10.41
N ALA A 148 3.59 0.06 9.58
CA ALA A 148 4.70 -0.54 8.85
C ALA A 148 5.90 -0.88 9.74
N ILE A 149 6.14 -0.08 10.79
CA ILE A 149 7.24 -0.29 11.74
C ILE A 149 6.83 -1.08 12.98
N CYS A 150 5.53 -1.16 13.27
CA CYS A 150 5.03 -1.86 14.44
C CYS A 150 5.16 -3.37 14.23
N PRO A 151 5.88 -4.11 15.10
CA PRO A 151 5.93 -5.55 15.02
C PRO A 151 4.50 -6.11 15.08
N ALA A 152 4.13 -6.91 14.08
CA ALA A 152 2.91 -7.69 14.17
C ALA A 152 3.00 -8.53 15.46
N LYS A 153 2.10 -8.29 16.43
CA LYS A 153 1.92 -9.22 17.55
C LYS A 153 1.38 -10.50 16.93
N GLY A 154 2.27 -11.44 16.63
CA GLY A 154 1.90 -12.78 16.25
C GLY A 154 0.93 -13.29 17.31
N HIS A 155 -0.34 -13.48 16.94
CA HIS A 155 -1.23 -14.32 17.72
C HIS A 155 -0.52 -15.67 17.82
N GLY A 156 -0.05 -15.99 19.03
CA GLY A 156 0.87 -17.09 19.27
C GLY A 156 0.32 -18.40 18.71
N LEU A 157 0.92 -18.87 17.62
CA LEU A 157 1.00 -20.24 17.14
C LEU A 157 1.80 -20.20 15.83
N PHE A 158 3.12 -20.30 15.98
CA PHE A 158 4.11 -20.64 14.94
C PHE A 158 4.19 -19.73 13.70
N GLY A 159 5.19 -18.84 13.68
CA GLY A 159 5.98 -18.61 12.46
C GLY A 159 6.03 -17.21 11.87
N PHE A 160 5.31 -16.21 12.40
CA PHE A 160 5.64 -14.82 12.06
C PHE A 160 6.85 -14.41 12.88
N ASN A 161 7.98 -14.17 12.22
CA ASN A 161 9.12 -13.55 12.85
C ASN A 161 8.68 -12.13 13.26
N PRO A 162 8.70 -11.75 14.54
CA PRO A 162 8.37 -10.38 14.96
C PRO A 162 9.32 -9.33 14.36
N PHE A 163 10.37 -9.76 13.66
CA PHE A 163 11.28 -8.94 12.87
C PHE A 163 10.92 -8.82 11.38
N ASP A 164 9.89 -9.52 10.88
CA ASP A 164 9.31 -9.27 9.54
C ASP A 164 8.36 -8.06 9.60
N VAL A 165 8.82 -7.00 10.27
CA VAL A 165 8.39 -5.61 10.05
C VAL A 165 8.55 -5.35 8.56
N CYS A 166 7.77 -4.46 7.94
CA CYS A 166 7.95 -4.18 6.51
C CYS A 166 9.43 -3.85 6.25
N THR A 167 10.13 -4.79 5.60
CA THR A 167 11.60 -4.82 5.63
C THR A 167 12.20 -3.82 4.66
N LYS A 168 11.38 -3.33 3.72
CA LYS A 168 11.81 -2.46 2.63
C LYS A 168 10.82 -1.34 2.43
N VAL A 169 11.31 -0.14 2.64
CA VAL A 169 10.58 1.11 2.46
C VAL A 169 11.12 1.78 1.22
N TYR A 170 10.24 2.16 0.30
CA TYR A 170 10.66 2.83 -0.92
C TYR A 170 10.08 4.24 -0.98
N LYS A 171 10.90 5.19 -1.40
CA LYS A 171 10.44 6.51 -1.84
C LYS A 171 10.53 6.56 -3.36
N SER A 172 9.40 6.83 -4.01
CA SER A 172 9.37 7.00 -5.45
C SER A 172 9.62 8.46 -5.82
N ASN A 173 10.58 8.71 -6.71
CA ASN A 173 10.86 10.02 -7.29
C ASN A 173 10.75 9.93 -8.82
N LYS A 174 9.71 10.53 -9.40
CA LYS A 174 9.41 10.48 -10.84
C LYS A 174 10.39 11.35 -11.65
N THR A 175 11.05 12.33 -11.04
CA THR A 175 12.10 13.13 -11.71
C THR A 175 13.35 12.31 -12.07
N GLN A 176 13.67 11.29 -11.29
CA GLN A 176 14.86 10.47 -11.47
C GLN A 176 14.54 9.06 -12.00
N ASN A 177 13.26 8.69 -12.13
CA ASN A 177 12.82 7.32 -12.42
C ASN A 177 13.56 6.27 -11.56
N ASN A 178 13.87 6.63 -10.32
CA ASN A 178 14.62 5.78 -9.40
C ASN A 178 13.80 5.60 -8.13
N LEU A 179 13.74 4.35 -7.66
CA LEU A 179 13.34 4.03 -6.31
C LEU A 179 14.51 4.25 -5.36
N GLU A 180 14.28 5.01 -4.29
CA GLU A 180 15.22 5.13 -3.18
C GLU A 180 14.73 4.22 -2.05
N GLU A 181 15.54 3.22 -1.68
CA GLU A 181 15.29 2.41 -0.50
C GLU A 181 15.67 3.22 0.74
N ILE A 182 14.71 3.39 1.65
CA ILE A 182 14.84 4.15 2.89
C ILE A 182 15.04 3.16 4.04
N CYS A 183 15.97 3.47 4.94
CA CYS A 183 16.14 2.72 6.19
C CYS A 183 14.91 2.89 7.10
N VAL A 184 14.45 1.81 7.73
CA VAL A 184 13.26 1.80 8.60
C VAL A 184 13.38 2.82 9.73
N GLU A 185 14.60 3.10 10.20
CA GLU A 185 14.90 4.13 11.19
C GLU A 185 14.43 5.53 10.75
N GLN A 186 14.53 5.86 9.47
CA GLN A 186 14.06 7.14 8.92
C GLN A 186 12.52 7.23 8.87
N LEU A 187 11.80 6.12 9.07
CA LEU A 187 10.35 6.12 9.32
C LEU A 187 9.98 6.36 10.79
N ALA A 188 10.89 6.10 11.72
CA ALA A 188 10.65 6.22 13.16
C ALA A 188 11.01 7.61 13.72
N GLU A 189 11.82 8.38 13.00
CA GLU A 189 12.12 9.77 13.35
C GLU A 189 10.85 10.64 13.18
N ASP A 190 10.48 11.34 14.25
CA ASP A 190 9.34 12.26 14.40
C ASP A 190 9.80 13.72 14.41
#